data_AF-A0A248JY16-F1
#
_entry.id   AF-A0A248JY16-F1
#
_cell.length_a   1.000
_cell.length_b   1.000
_cell.length_c   1.000
_cell.angle_alpha   90.00
_cell.angle_beta   90.00
_cell.angle_gamma   90.00
#
_symmetry.space_group_name_H-M   'P 1'
#
loop_
_entity.id
_entity.type
_entity.pdbx_description
1 polymer ?
#
loop_
_entity_poly.entity_id
_entity_poly.type
_entity_poly.pdbx_seq_one_letter_code
_entity_poly.pdbx_strand_id
1 'polypeptide(L)'
;MSRETASPPALIPDVRRRPQEGRRPRDADQSRRYRATHQKIAQLNEAVRALGADCARTLAAEPHVDEAYATLRRLSPLFSEVLSFVAVIGTQVDALEEPRRTEAMEQLALLERHLARLELETSATLMDQLAASTEPRALGTRHVLERWLAGMEGLEAKLDQDGQARLEHMRALARAVADGCPALPDFSTAQTPSGEGGRVDAVPLLARAPPASRPNTGAVQLAFRTGEKGVHIDPGQSHNLAAEVRRLKLQVAIAAVLDITPANVALVLTGRDPFRTVQATALADVLRRHIGADRLVVSGP
;
A
#
# COMPACT_ATOMS: atom_id res chain seq x y z
N MET A 1 -46.11 -18.84 -91.73
CA MET A 1 -46.45 -18.09 -90.51
C MET A 1 -46.31 -19.10 -89.38
N SER A 2 -45.40 -19.05 -88.41
CA SER A 2 -44.53 -18.00 -87.89
C SER A 2 -43.21 -18.62 -87.40
N ARG A 3 -42.13 -17.86 -87.49
CA ARG A 3 -40.88 -18.01 -86.70
C ARG A 3 -41.08 -17.28 -85.37
N GLU A 4 -40.55 -17.80 -84.27
CA GLU A 4 -40.09 -17.05 -83.08
C GLU A 4 -39.24 -18.03 -82.24
N THR A 5 -37.91 -18.01 -82.37
CA THR A 5 -36.90 -17.21 -81.63
C THR A 5 -36.56 -17.72 -80.23
N ALA A 6 -35.27 -18.00 -80.08
CA ALA A 6 -34.56 -18.35 -78.87
C ALA A 6 -34.49 -17.19 -77.86
N SER A 7 -34.44 -17.53 -76.56
CA SER A 7 -33.45 -17.00 -75.60
C SER A 7 -33.60 -17.65 -74.21
N PRO A 8 -32.50 -18.13 -73.61
CA PRO A 8 -32.33 -18.23 -72.15
C PRO A 8 -31.77 -16.91 -71.61
N PRO A 9 -32.17 -16.44 -70.41
CA PRO A 9 -31.25 -16.42 -69.24
C PRO A 9 -32.04 -16.50 -67.90
N ALA A 10 -31.50 -16.62 -66.69
CA ALA A 10 -30.28 -16.07 -66.15
C ALA A 10 -29.74 -16.93 -64.99
N LEU A 11 -28.42 -17.05 -64.97
CA LEU A 11 -27.62 -17.44 -63.81
C LEU A 11 -27.95 -16.51 -62.63
N ILE A 12 -28.38 -17.09 -61.52
CA ILE A 12 -28.44 -16.44 -60.22
C ILE A 12 -27.00 -16.05 -59.85
N PRO A 13 -26.69 -14.77 -59.61
CA PRO A 13 -25.37 -14.40 -59.12
C PRO A 13 -25.20 -14.93 -57.71
N ASP A 14 -24.20 -15.80 -57.58
CA ASP A 14 -23.61 -16.32 -56.36
C ASP A 14 -23.38 -15.17 -55.38
N VAL A 15 -24.26 -15.06 -54.37
CA VAL A 15 -24.07 -14.17 -53.23
C VAL A 15 -22.88 -14.71 -52.47
N ARG A 16 -21.68 -14.27 -52.86
CA ARG A 16 -20.45 -14.43 -52.09
C ARG A 16 -20.72 -13.92 -50.68
N ARG A 17 -21.00 -14.85 -49.77
CA ARG A 17 -20.89 -14.66 -48.32
C ARG A 17 -19.48 -14.14 -48.07
N ARG A 18 -19.34 -12.83 -47.89
CA ARG A 18 -18.14 -12.26 -47.28
C ARG A 18 -17.96 -12.94 -45.92
N PRO A 19 -16.79 -13.51 -45.61
CA PRO A 19 -16.50 -13.98 -44.27
C PRO A 19 -16.65 -12.80 -43.31
N GLN A 20 -17.40 -12.99 -42.22
CA GLN A 20 -17.32 -12.11 -41.06
C GLN A 20 -15.94 -12.29 -40.38
N GLU A 21 -14.89 -11.82 -41.02
CA GLU A 21 -13.57 -11.65 -40.42
C GLU A 21 -13.53 -10.24 -39.83
N GLY A 22 -13.64 -10.13 -38.49
CA GLY A 22 -13.41 -8.83 -37.84
C GLY A 22 -13.78 -8.68 -36.37
N ARG A 23 -14.65 -9.52 -35.78
CA ARG A 23 -15.12 -9.30 -34.38
C ARG A 23 -14.56 -10.25 -33.30
N ARG A 24 -13.87 -11.33 -33.66
CA ARG A 24 -13.49 -12.39 -32.70
C ARG A 24 -12.30 -12.12 -31.74
N PRO A 25 -11.29 -11.28 -32.04
CA PRO A 25 -10.14 -11.15 -31.14
C PRO A 25 -10.43 -10.29 -29.88
N ARG A 26 -11.28 -9.26 -30.01
CA ARG A 26 -11.56 -8.31 -28.92
C ARG A 26 -12.40 -8.92 -27.79
N ASP A 27 -13.38 -9.75 -28.12
CA ASP A 27 -14.24 -10.41 -27.13
C ASP A 27 -13.49 -11.48 -26.33
N ALA A 28 -12.53 -12.16 -26.96
CA ALA A 28 -11.68 -13.16 -26.31
C ALA A 28 -10.73 -12.51 -25.29
N ASP A 29 -10.14 -11.36 -25.65
CA ASP A 29 -9.27 -10.58 -24.75
C ASP A 29 -10.06 -9.96 -23.59
N GLN A 30 -11.25 -9.40 -23.85
CA GLN A 30 -12.14 -8.91 -22.79
C GLN A 30 -12.56 -10.02 -21.82
N SER A 31 -12.87 -11.21 -22.34
CA SER A 31 -13.26 -12.36 -21.51
C SER A 31 -12.08 -12.95 -20.73
N ARG A 32 -10.83 -12.76 -21.19
CA ARG A 32 -9.62 -13.10 -20.41
C ARG A 32 -9.37 -12.08 -19.30
N ARG A 33 -9.46 -10.78 -19.60
CA ARG A 33 -9.29 -9.69 -18.63
C ARG A 33 -10.32 -9.77 -17.50
N TYR A 34 -11.58 -10.01 -17.85
CA TYR A 34 -12.65 -10.18 -16.87
C TYR A 34 -12.39 -11.36 -15.92
N ARG A 35 -12.05 -12.53 -16.45
CA ARG A 35 -11.70 -13.71 -15.63
C ARG A 35 -10.51 -13.45 -14.70
N ALA A 36 -9.45 -12.83 -15.21
CA ALA A 36 -8.30 -12.47 -14.40
C ALA A 36 -8.65 -11.47 -13.28
N THR A 37 -9.52 -10.50 -13.57
CA THR A 37 -9.98 -9.50 -12.58
C THR A 37 -10.84 -10.16 -11.52
N HIS A 38 -11.80 -11.00 -11.91
CA HIS A 38 -12.66 -11.73 -10.98
C HIS A 38 -11.85 -12.71 -10.09
N GLN A 39 -10.80 -13.34 -10.63
CA GLN A 39 -9.88 -14.15 -9.83
C GLN A 39 -9.13 -13.33 -8.79
N LYS A 40 -8.67 -12.12 -9.13
CA LYS A 40 -8.02 -11.20 -8.17
C LYS A 40 -8.99 -10.73 -7.08
N ILE A 41 -10.24 -10.43 -7.44
CA ILE A 41 -11.29 -10.09 -6.47
C ILE A 41 -11.54 -11.27 -5.51
N ALA A 42 -11.56 -12.50 -6.02
CA ALA A 42 -11.71 -13.70 -5.18
C ALA A 42 -10.51 -13.90 -4.23
N GLN A 43 -9.27 -13.70 -4.71
CA GLN A 43 -8.07 -13.74 -3.86
C GLN A 43 -8.10 -12.67 -2.77
N LEU A 44 -8.57 -11.46 -3.11
CA LEU A 44 -8.70 -10.36 -2.16
C LEU A 44 -9.76 -10.67 -1.09
N ASN A 45 -10.89 -11.27 -1.47
CA ASN A 45 -11.89 -11.75 -0.51
C ASN A 45 -11.30 -12.75 0.48
N GLU A 46 -10.47 -13.68 0.01
CA GLU A 46 -9.81 -14.64 0.89
C GLU A 46 -8.80 -13.97 1.83
N ALA A 47 -8.03 -13.00 1.33
CA ALA A 47 -7.13 -12.21 2.15
C ALA A 47 -7.87 -11.42 3.25
N VAL A 48 -9.04 -10.82 2.92
CA VAL A 48 -9.89 -10.14 3.91
C VAL A 48 -10.43 -11.11 4.95
N ARG A 49 -10.84 -12.33 4.57
CA ARG A 49 -11.26 -13.35 5.54
C ARG A 49 -10.12 -13.79 6.45
N ALA A 50 -8.93 -14.03 5.90
CA ALA A 50 -7.76 -14.41 6.67
C ALA A 50 -7.40 -13.30 7.68
N LEU A 51 -7.40 -12.03 7.23
CA LEU A 51 -7.21 -10.88 8.11
C LEU A 51 -8.29 -10.82 9.20
N GLY A 52 -9.54 -11.10 8.87
CA GLY A 52 -10.63 -11.17 9.84
C GLY A 52 -10.42 -12.25 10.90
N ALA A 53 -9.98 -13.44 10.49
CA ALA A 53 -9.64 -14.52 11.40
C ALA A 53 -8.44 -14.16 12.30
N ASP A 54 -7.43 -13.48 11.76
CA ASP A 54 -6.27 -13.01 12.52
C ASP A 54 -6.65 -11.94 13.55
N CYS A 55 -7.54 -11.01 13.18
CA CYS A 55 -8.12 -10.03 14.08
C CYS A 55 -8.90 -10.72 15.21
N ALA A 56 -9.82 -11.62 14.87
CA ALA A 56 -10.61 -12.36 15.85
C ALA A 56 -9.74 -13.16 16.84
N ARG A 57 -8.69 -13.84 16.36
CA ARG A 57 -7.74 -14.56 17.23
C ARG A 57 -6.98 -13.61 18.16
N THR A 58 -6.61 -12.44 17.68
CA THR A 58 -5.89 -11.45 18.49
C THR A 58 -6.80 -10.84 19.57
N LEU A 59 -8.05 -10.56 19.23
CA LEU A 59 -9.04 -10.00 20.17
C LEU A 59 -9.46 -11.01 21.24
N ALA A 60 -9.54 -12.30 20.91
CA ALA A 60 -9.91 -13.36 21.85
C ALA A 60 -8.90 -13.56 23.00
N ALA A 61 -7.66 -13.06 22.85
CA ALA A 61 -6.61 -13.22 23.84
C ALA A 61 -6.66 -12.19 24.99
N GLU A 62 -7.63 -11.26 24.99
CA GLU A 62 -7.71 -10.12 25.93
C GLU A 62 -6.34 -9.47 26.20
N PRO A 63 -5.72 -8.87 25.16
CA PRO A 63 -4.35 -8.40 25.26
C PRO A 63 -4.18 -7.34 26.35
N HIS A 64 -3.05 -7.41 27.08
CA HIS A 64 -2.62 -6.32 27.95
C HIS A 64 -2.49 -5.00 27.17
N VAL A 65 -2.49 -3.84 27.86
CA VAL A 65 -2.49 -2.51 27.23
C VAL A 65 -1.39 -2.35 26.17
N ASP A 66 -0.17 -2.76 26.49
CA ASP A 66 0.97 -2.67 25.56
C ASP A 66 0.80 -3.59 24.35
N GLU A 67 0.17 -4.75 24.53
CA GLU A 67 -0.12 -5.69 23.45
C GLU A 67 -1.27 -5.20 22.56
N ALA A 68 -2.27 -4.53 23.14
CA ALA A 68 -3.34 -3.88 22.40
C ALA A 68 -2.79 -2.74 21.52
N TYR A 69 -1.87 -1.92 22.05
CA TYR A 69 -1.17 -0.89 21.26
C TYR A 69 -0.27 -1.48 20.18
N ALA A 70 0.51 -2.51 20.50
CA ALA A 70 1.35 -3.21 19.54
C ALA A 70 0.48 -3.82 18.41
N THR A 71 -0.69 -4.34 18.77
CA THR A 71 -1.67 -4.88 17.83
C THR A 71 -2.24 -3.82 16.91
N LEU A 72 -2.70 -2.67 17.44
CA LEU A 72 -3.17 -1.55 16.62
C LEU A 72 -2.10 -1.09 15.62
N ARG A 73 -0.85 -0.92 16.10
CA ARG A 73 0.30 -0.53 15.27
C ARG A 73 0.61 -1.56 14.18
N ARG A 74 0.43 -2.85 14.47
CA ARG A 74 0.66 -3.96 13.54
C ARG A 74 -0.46 -4.08 12.49
N LEU A 75 -1.72 -3.89 12.88
CA LEU A 75 -2.88 -4.11 12.01
C LEU A 75 -3.13 -2.95 11.04
N SER A 76 -2.92 -1.70 11.47
CA SER A 76 -3.11 -0.51 10.62
C SER A 76 -2.43 -0.59 9.24
N PRO A 77 -1.14 -0.97 9.11
CA PRO A 77 -0.52 -1.11 7.80
C PRO A 77 -1.11 -2.24 6.94
N LEU A 78 -1.65 -3.30 7.56
CA LEU A 78 -2.28 -4.40 6.83
C LEU A 78 -3.60 -3.95 6.19
N PHE A 79 -4.44 -3.20 6.92
CA PHE A 79 -5.65 -2.61 6.36
C PHE A 79 -5.33 -1.66 5.20
N SER A 80 -4.31 -0.81 5.36
CA SER A 80 -3.85 0.10 4.29
C SER A 80 -3.32 -0.65 3.06
N GLU A 81 -2.67 -1.80 3.26
CA GLU A 81 -2.17 -2.64 2.17
C GLU A 81 -3.32 -3.26 1.37
N VAL A 82 -4.31 -3.84 2.05
CA VAL A 82 -5.50 -4.41 1.41
C VAL A 82 -6.27 -3.34 0.65
N LEU A 83 -6.46 -2.14 1.23
CA LEU A 83 -7.08 -1.00 0.52
C LEU A 83 -6.31 -0.59 -0.74
N SER A 84 -4.97 -0.65 -0.70
CA SER A 84 -4.14 -0.36 -1.87
C SER A 84 -4.36 -1.40 -2.97
N PHE A 85 -4.53 -2.68 -2.61
CA PHE A 85 -4.87 -3.73 -3.57
C PHE A 85 -6.26 -3.55 -4.16
N VAL A 86 -7.27 -3.16 -3.37
CA VAL A 86 -8.60 -2.79 -3.90
C VAL A 86 -8.45 -1.71 -4.96
N ALA A 87 -7.74 -0.63 -4.65
CA ALA A 87 -7.57 0.49 -5.58
C ALA A 87 -6.89 0.06 -6.89
N VAL A 88 -5.86 -0.79 -6.80
CA VAL A 88 -5.19 -1.34 -7.99
C VAL A 88 -6.13 -2.20 -8.83
N ILE A 89 -6.95 -3.05 -8.21
CA ILE A 89 -7.95 -3.85 -8.96
C ILE A 89 -9.02 -2.93 -9.58
N GLY A 90 -9.43 -1.86 -8.88
CA GLY A 90 -10.31 -0.83 -9.41
C GLY A 90 -9.82 -0.27 -10.75
N THR A 91 -8.54 0.10 -10.84
CA THR A 91 -7.98 0.60 -12.12
C THR A 91 -8.01 -0.43 -13.25
N GLN A 92 -8.01 -1.73 -12.93
CA GLN A 92 -8.11 -2.81 -13.92
C GLN A 92 -9.57 -3.06 -14.31
N VAL A 93 -10.50 -2.89 -13.37
CA VAL A 93 -11.94 -2.94 -13.60
C VAL A 93 -12.39 -1.83 -14.54
N ASP A 94 -11.81 -0.63 -14.43
CA ASP A 94 -12.11 0.51 -15.32
C ASP A 94 -11.87 0.20 -16.81
N ALA A 95 -10.95 -0.72 -17.10
CA ALA A 95 -10.61 -1.15 -18.46
C ALA A 95 -11.56 -2.23 -19.04
N LEU A 96 -12.54 -2.69 -18.25
CA LEU A 96 -13.56 -3.65 -18.69
C LEU A 96 -14.70 -2.94 -19.42
N GLU A 97 -15.33 -3.65 -20.34
CA GLU A 97 -16.54 -3.19 -21.01
C GLU A 97 -17.80 -3.49 -20.16
N GLU A 98 -18.84 -2.69 -20.32
CA GLU A 98 -20.15 -2.98 -19.69
C GLU A 98 -20.75 -4.27 -20.27
N PRO A 99 -21.48 -5.08 -19.46
CA PRO A 99 -21.89 -4.86 -18.06
C PRO A 99 -20.88 -5.34 -17.02
N ARG A 100 -19.77 -5.96 -17.45
CA ARG A 100 -18.79 -6.64 -16.59
C ARG A 100 -18.05 -5.69 -15.66
N ARG A 101 -17.86 -4.44 -16.11
CA ARG A 101 -17.30 -3.37 -15.29
C ARG A 101 -18.18 -3.08 -14.08
N THR A 102 -19.47 -2.84 -14.30
CA THR A 102 -20.42 -2.54 -13.21
C THR A 102 -20.42 -3.65 -12.14
N GLU A 103 -20.53 -4.91 -12.55
CA GLU A 103 -20.51 -6.05 -11.64
C GLU A 103 -19.22 -6.12 -10.80
N ALA A 104 -18.06 -5.97 -11.45
CA ALA A 104 -16.78 -6.02 -10.75
C ALA A 104 -16.58 -4.81 -9.81
N MET A 105 -17.09 -3.62 -10.18
CA MET A 105 -17.09 -2.45 -9.30
C MET A 105 -17.97 -2.67 -8.07
N GLU A 106 -19.15 -3.26 -8.23
CA GLU A 106 -20.05 -3.58 -7.11
C GLU A 106 -19.40 -4.57 -6.13
N GLN A 107 -18.71 -5.59 -6.65
CA GLN A 107 -17.96 -6.55 -5.82
C GLN A 107 -16.82 -5.87 -5.05
N LEU A 108 -16.08 -4.96 -5.68
CA LEU A 108 -15.02 -4.18 -5.01
C LEU A 108 -15.60 -3.26 -3.93
N ALA A 109 -16.69 -2.56 -4.22
CA ALA A 109 -17.35 -1.69 -3.25
C ALA A 109 -17.91 -2.47 -2.05
N LEU A 110 -18.42 -3.69 -2.26
CA LEU A 110 -18.80 -4.59 -1.17
C LEU A 110 -17.58 -4.95 -0.29
N LEU A 111 -16.45 -5.28 -0.92
CA LEU A 111 -15.23 -5.65 -0.22
C LEU A 111 -14.63 -4.48 0.56
N GLU A 112 -14.66 -3.26 0.02
CA GLU A 112 -14.26 -2.06 0.75
C GLU A 112 -15.10 -1.82 2.00
N ARG A 113 -16.42 -2.00 1.91
CA ARG A 113 -17.32 -1.86 3.05
C ARG A 113 -17.06 -2.93 4.11
N HIS A 114 -16.84 -4.17 3.70
CA HIS A 114 -16.45 -5.25 4.63
C HIS A 114 -15.12 -4.97 5.33
N LEU A 115 -14.13 -4.49 4.59
CA LEU A 115 -12.83 -4.13 5.17
C LEU A 115 -12.94 -2.97 6.15
N ALA A 116 -13.68 -1.91 5.79
CA ALA A 116 -13.95 -0.77 6.66
C ALA A 116 -14.65 -1.19 7.95
N ARG A 117 -15.64 -2.08 7.85
CA ARG A 117 -16.36 -2.62 9.01
C ARG A 117 -15.45 -3.47 9.90
N LEU A 118 -14.61 -4.33 9.31
CA LEU A 118 -13.66 -5.15 10.06
C LEU A 118 -12.62 -4.29 10.80
N GLU A 119 -12.09 -3.26 10.14
CA GLU A 119 -11.16 -2.30 10.74
C GLU A 119 -11.80 -1.57 11.92
N LEU A 120 -13.03 -1.08 11.73
CA LEU A 120 -13.80 -0.41 12.78
C LEU A 120 -14.08 -1.33 13.96
N GLU A 121 -14.60 -2.54 13.73
CA GLU A 121 -14.95 -3.49 14.78
C GLU A 121 -13.71 -3.89 15.59
N THR A 122 -12.63 -4.23 14.90
CA THR A 122 -11.37 -4.63 15.55
C THR A 122 -10.79 -3.51 16.39
N SER A 123 -10.75 -2.30 15.81
CA SER A 123 -10.13 -1.17 16.50
C SER A 123 -11.00 -0.62 17.62
N ALA A 124 -12.33 -0.65 17.49
CA ALA A 124 -13.25 -0.27 18.55
C ALA A 124 -13.05 -1.17 19.77
N THR A 125 -13.00 -2.48 19.58
CA THR A 125 -12.75 -3.41 20.70
C THR A 125 -11.40 -3.17 21.38
N LEU A 126 -10.33 -2.94 20.62
CA LEU A 126 -9.03 -2.59 21.20
C LEU A 126 -9.09 -1.25 21.94
N MET A 127 -9.82 -0.27 21.42
CA MET A 127 -9.99 1.02 22.08
C MET A 127 -10.78 0.91 23.39
N ASP A 128 -11.83 0.10 23.42
CA ASP A 128 -12.62 -0.17 24.62
C ASP A 128 -11.73 -0.78 25.72
N GLN A 129 -10.87 -1.74 25.36
CA GLN A 129 -9.88 -2.34 26.28
C GLN A 129 -8.87 -1.31 26.80
N LEU A 130 -8.34 -0.46 25.91
CA LEU A 130 -7.41 0.62 26.27
C LEU A 130 -8.04 1.69 27.18
N ALA A 131 -9.32 1.98 26.96
CA ALA A 131 -10.09 2.91 27.78
C ALA A 131 -10.42 2.34 29.16
N ALA A 132 -10.68 1.03 29.25
CA ALA A 132 -10.97 0.34 30.50
C ALA A 132 -9.73 0.12 31.39
N SER A 133 -8.52 0.13 30.81
CA SER A 133 -7.31 -0.13 31.58
C SER A 133 -6.90 1.04 32.49
N THR A 134 -6.46 0.68 33.69
CA THR A 134 -5.91 1.59 34.71
C THR A 134 -4.38 1.63 34.72
N GLU A 135 -3.72 0.85 33.86
CA GLU A 135 -2.26 0.78 33.80
C GLU A 135 -1.62 2.07 33.24
N PRO A 136 -0.42 2.45 33.72
CA PRO A 136 0.30 3.61 33.21
C PRO A 136 0.69 3.41 31.75
N ARG A 137 0.38 4.40 30.91
CA ARG A 137 0.55 4.33 29.46
C ARG A 137 1.98 4.68 29.05
N ALA A 138 2.51 3.96 28.06
CA ALA A 138 3.84 4.23 27.50
C ALA A 138 3.95 5.63 26.85
N LEU A 139 5.18 6.16 26.80
CA LEU A 139 5.49 7.39 26.05
C LEU A 139 5.26 7.19 24.55
N GLY A 140 4.65 8.18 23.89
CA GLY A 140 4.35 8.15 22.46
C GLY A 140 3.01 7.51 22.08
N THR A 141 2.30 6.94 23.06
CA THR A 141 0.94 6.39 22.89
C THR A 141 -0.04 7.39 22.28
N ARG A 142 0.00 8.64 22.75
CA ARG A 142 -0.82 9.73 22.20
C ARG A 142 -0.62 9.92 20.70
N HIS A 143 0.63 9.93 20.23
CA HIS A 143 0.93 10.10 18.81
C HIS A 143 0.41 8.95 17.95
N VAL A 144 0.50 7.71 18.46
CA VAL A 144 -0.05 6.54 17.77
C VAL A 144 -1.57 6.64 17.65
N LEU A 145 -2.26 7.02 18.72
CA LEU A 145 -3.70 7.21 18.73
C LEU A 145 -4.15 8.33 17.78
N GLU A 146 -3.49 9.49 17.80
CA GLU A 146 -3.80 10.61 16.91
C GLU A 146 -3.60 10.24 15.43
N ARG A 147 -2.47 9.59 15.11
CA ARG A 147 -2.19 9.13 13.74
C ARG A 147 -3.20 8.08 13.28
N TRP A 148 -3.55 7.17 14.17
CA TRP A 148 -4.53 6.13 13.87
C TRP A 148 -5.93 6.73 13.67
N LEU A 149 -6.36 7.68 14.51
CA LEU A 149 -7.61 8.42 14.34
C LEU A 149 -7.70 9.15 13.00
N ALA A 150 -6.61 9.79 12.58
CA ALA A 150 -6.53 10.43 11.26
C ALA A 150 -6.67 9.42 10.11
N GLY A 151 -6.19 8.19 10.28
CA GLY A 151 -6.38 7.10 9.32
C GLY A 151 -7.83 6.67 9.16
N MET A 152 -8.65 6.81 10.21
CA MET A 152 -10.05 6.37 10.24
C MET A 152 -11.03 7.39 9.61
N GLU A 153 -10.60 8.62 9.32
CA GLU A 153 -11.44 9.65 8.67
C GLU A 153 -11.96 9.20 7.29
N GLY A 154 -11.19 8.37 6.57
CA GLY A 154 -11.59 7.82 5.28
C GLY A 154 -12.68 6.74 5.34
N LEU A 155 -13.07 6.28 6.53
CA LEU A 155 -14.07 5.20 6.69
C LEU A 155 -15.51 5.70 6.68
N GLU A 156 -15.77 6.97 7.02
CA GLU A 156 -17.13 7.52 7.15
C GLU A 156 -17.98 7.31 5.89
N ALA A 157 -17.38 7.51 4.71
CA ALA A 157 -18.04 7.36 3.42
C ALA A 157 -18.37 5.89 3.08
N LYS A 158 -17.79 4.94 3.81
CA LYS A 158 -17.90 3.49 3.57
C LYS A 158 -18.74 2.76 4.62
N LEU A 159 -19.20 3.47 5.65
CA LEU A 159 -19.96 2.90 6.77
C LEU A 159 -21.46 3.25 6.64
N ASP A 160 -22.30 2.37 7.18
CA ASP A 160 -23.72 2.67 7.41
C ASP A 160 -23.90 3.55 8.66
N GLN A 161 -25.15 3.93 8.98
CA GLN A 161 -25.45 4.79 10.13
C GLN A 161 -24.93 4.21 11.44
N ASP A 162 -25.06 2.90 11.64
CA ASP A 162 -24.56 2.22 12.85
C ASP A 162 -23.02 2.24 12.91
N GLY A 163 -22.35 2.00 11.77
CA GLY A 163 -20.90 2.11 11.67
C GLY A 163 -20.40 3.54 11.94
N GLN A 164 -21.11 4.56 11.46
CA GLN A 164 -20.78 5.96 11.72
C GLN A 164 -20.91 6.30 13.21
N ALA A 165 -22.01 5.91 13.87
CA ALA A 165 -22.19 6.11 15.30
C ALA A 165 -21.08 5.42 16.12
N ARG A 166 -20.66 4.21 15.70
CA ARG A 166 -19.57 3.47 16.35
C ARG A 166 -18.21 4.13 16.12
N LEU A 167 -17.96 4.68 14.94
CA LEU A 167 -16.75 5.47 14.65
C LEU A 167 -16.69 6.73 15.51
N GLU A 168 -17.81 7.45 15.69
CA GLU A 168 -17.89 8.61 16.58
C GLU A 168 -17.62 8.24 18.04
N HIS A 169 -18.23 7.18 18.54
CA HIS A 169 -17.98 6.67 19.90
C HIS A 169 -16.49 6.35 20.10
N MET A 170 -15.91 5.61 19.16
CA MET A 170 -14.50 5.23 19.19
C MET A 170 -13.56 6.44 19.13
N ARG A 171 -13.90 7.49 18.38
CA ARG A 171 -13.15 8.77 18.39
C ARG A 171 -13.23 9.47 19.74
N ALA A 172 -14.39 9.48 20.37
CA ALA A 172 -14.56 10.05 21.70
C ALA A 172 -13.70 9.30 22.73
N LEU A 173 -13.71 7.97 22.69
CA LEU A 173 -12.86 7.13 23.54
C LEU A 173 -11.39 7.39 23.29
N ALA A 174 -10.95 7.38 22.03
CA ALA A 174 -9.55 7.61 21.69
C ALA A 174 -9.05 9.00 22.12
N ARG A 175 -9.90 10.04 22.06
CA ARG A 175 -9.58 11.37 22.61
C ARG A 175 -9.44 11.34 24.13
N ALA A 176 -10.39 10.73 24.83
CA ALA A 176 -10.31 10.56 26.29
C ALA A 176 -9.06 9.76 26.72
N VAL A 177 -8.69 8.75 25.93
CA VAL A 177 -7.46 7.97 26.12
C VAL A 177 -6.23 8.85 25.81
N ALA A 178 -6.24 9.62 24.74
CA ALA A 178 -5.12 10.51 24.40
C ALA A 178 -4.87 11.60 25.46
N ASP A 179 -5.94 12.15 26.06
CA ASP A 179 -5.86 13.18 27.10
C ASP A 179 -5.24 12.66 28.40
N GLY A 180 -5.42 11.37 28.71
CA GLY A 180 -4.78 10.70 29.85
C GLY A 180 -3.35 10.21 29.59
N CYS A 181 -2.79 10.39 28.38
CA CYS A 181 -1.44 9.95 28.05
C CYS A 181 -0.38 10.99 28.43
N PRO A 182 0.82 10.57 28.87
CA PRO A 182 1.93 11.49 29.06
C PRO A 182 2.30 12.16 27.74
N ALA A 183 2.37 13.49 27.74
CA ALA A 183 2.84 14.24 26.58
C ALA A 183 4.29 13.85 26.28
N LEU A 184 4.62 13.68 25.00
CA LEU A 184 6.02 13.62 24.60
C LEU A 184 6.69 14.95 24.99
N PRO A 185 7.89 14.93 25.58
CA PRO A 185 8.63 16.15 25.84
C PRO A 185 8.74 16.95 24.54
N ASP A 186 8.43 18.24 24.59
CA ASP A 186 8.65 19.13 23.45
C ASP A 186 10.15 19.38 23.30
N PHE A 187 10.81 18.57 22.49
CA PHE A 187 12.24 18.73 22.20
C PHE A 187 12.54 19.96 21.32
N SER A 188 11.51 20.71 20.89
CA SER A 188 11.66 21.95 20.12
C SER A 188 12.08 23.14 21.00
N THR A 189 11.89 23.05 22.32
CA THR A 189 12.15 24.13 23.29
C THR A 189 13.26 23.81 24.28
N ALA A 190 14.02 22.74 24.08
CA ALA A 190 15.21 22.43 24.86
C ALA A 190 16.33 23.47 24.59
N GLN A 191 16.19 24.65 25.20
CA GLN A 191 17.32 25.53 25.45
C GLN A 191 18.35 24.73 26.21
N THR A 192 19.52 24.59 25.61
CA THR A 192 20.69 24.00 26.25
C THR A 192 21.10 24.92 27.40
N PRO A 193 20.96 24.53 28.68
CA PRO A 193 21.57 25.31 29.74
C PRO A 193 23.09 25.15 29.60
N SER A 194 23.74 26.25 29.25
CA SER A 194 25.19 26.40 29.43
C SER A 194 25.46 26.48 30.92
N GLY A 195 26.22 25.53 31.48
CA GLY A 195 26.57 25.59 32.90
C GLY A 195 27.21 24.32 33.44
N GLU A 196 28.54 24.25 33.32
CA GLU A 196 29.51 23.75 34.31
C GLU A 196 29.29 22.37 34.97
N GLY A 197 30.10 21.40 34.50
CA GLY A 197 31.08 20.73 35.36
C GLY A 197 30.58 19.76 36.43
N GLY A 198 30.19 18.55 36.03
CA GLY A 198 29.99 17.43 36.95
C GLY A 198 30.24 16.10 36.25
N ARG A 199 31.48 15.60 36.34
CA ARG A 199 31.99 14.38 35.72
C ARG A 199 31.36 13.14 36.38
N VAL A 200 30.63 12.33 35.62
CA VAL A 200 30.39 10.92 35.95
C VAL A 200 30.73 10.10 34.71
N ASP A 201 31.64 9.14 34.89
CA ASP A 201 32.29 8.38 33.83
C ASP A 201 31.30 7.61 32.94
N ALA A 202 31.24 8.00 31.67
CA ALA A 202 30.68 7.19 30.60
C ALA A 202 31.83 6.66 29.73
N VAL A 203 31.95 5.33 29.71
CA VAL A 203 32.82 4.55 28.82
C VAL A 203 32.48 4.87 27.35
N PRO A 204 33.49 5.01 26.46
CA PRO A 204 33.32 5.66 25.17
C PRO A 204 32.86 4.66 24.09
N LEU A 205 31.75 4.96 23.42
CA LEU A 205 31.50 4.49 22.06
C LEU A 205 31.18 5.69 21.17
N LEU A 206 32.26 6.37 20.78
CA LEU A 206 32.26 7.35 19.71
C LEU A 206 32.10 6.61 18.36
N ALA A 207 30.89 6.66 17.82
CA ALA A 207 30.68 6.78 16.38
C ALA A 207 29.79 8.00 16.13
N ARG A 208 30.48 9.13 16.02
CA ARG A 208 30.09 10.45 15.50
C ARG A 208 28.79 10.43 14.65
N ALA A 209 27.74 11.06 15.17
CA ALA A 209 26.56 11.42 14.39
C ALA A 209 26.93 12.39 13.25
N PRO A 210 26.35 12.28 12.04
CA PRO A 210 26.44 13.36 11.07
C PRO A 210 25.49 14.50 11.49
N PRO A 211 25.82 15.75 11.13
CA PRO A 211 25.25 16.96 11.72
C PRO A 211 23.86 17.28 11.18
N ALA A 212 23.13 18.07 11.96
CA ALA A 212 21.89 18.72 11.57
C ALA A 212 22.02 19.48 10.23
N SER A 213 20.98 19.32 9.41
CA SER A 213 20.45 20.23 8.41
C SER A 213 21.45 21.09 7.62
N ARG A 214 21.72 20.66 6.39
CA ARG A 214 22.20 21.48 5.27
C ARG A 214 21.22 21.34 4.09
N PRO A 215 21.19 22.32 3.17
CA PRO A 215 20.01 22.67 2.39
C PRO A 215 19.59 21.55 1.43
N ASN A 216 18.35 21.64 0.97
CA ASN A 216 17.73 20.85 -0.07
C ASN A 216 18.58 20.82 -1.36
N THR A 217 19.65 20.04 -1.39
CA THR A 217 20.30 19.59 -2.62
C THR A 217 19.50 18.39 -3.08
N GLY A 218 18.87 18.47 -4.25
CA GLY A 218 18.02 17.43 -4.84
C GLY A 218 18.75 16.12 -5.20
N ALA A 219 19.79 15.74 -4.46
CA ALA A 219 20.47 14.46 -4.56
C ALA A 219 19.67 13.37 -3.85
N VAL A 220 19.51 12.25 -4.55
CA VAL A 220 18.87 11.03 -4.09
C VAL A 220 19.96 10.06 -3.68
N GLN A 221 19.85 9.49 -2.48
CA GLN A 221 20.80 8.48 -2.01
C GLN A 221 20.20 7.08 -2.22
N LEU A 222 21.00 6.19 -2.77
CA LEU A 222 20.71 4.77 -2.87
C LEU A 222 21.82 4.04 -2.14
N ALA A 223 21.49 3.41 -1.03
CA ALA A 223 22.42 2.60 -0.27
C ALA A 223 21.99 1.14 -0.30
N PHE A 224 22.97 0.26 -0.46
CA PHE A 224 22.74 -1.18 -0.41
C PHE A 224 23.39 -1.77 0.84
N ARG A 225 22.73 -2.78 1.43
CA ARG A 225 23.26 -3.60 2.51
C ARG A 225 23.23 -5.07 2.10
N THR A 226 24.30 -5.79 2.37
CA THR A 226 24.37 -7.23 2.12
C THR A 226 23.87 -7.98 3.34
N GLY A 227 22.88 -8.86 3.16
CA GLY A 227 22.37 -9.77 4.18
C GLY A 227 22.56 -11.23 3.79
N GLU A 228 22.23 -12.15 4.69
CA GLU A 228 22.35 -13.60 4.47
C GLU A 228 21.54 -14.11 3.26
N LYS A 229 20.45 -13.42 2.91
CA LYS A 229 19.51 -13.82 1.84
C LYS A 229 19.68 -13.04 0.54
N GLY A 230 20.62 -12.10 0.46
CA GLY A 230 20.87 -11.29 -0.73
C GLY A 230 21.21 -9.83 -0.43
N VAL A 231 21.08 -8.97 -1.44
CA VAL A 231 21.26 -7.53 -1.31
C VAL A 231 19.92 -6.89 -0.98
N HIS A 232 19.93 -5.98 -0.02
CA HIS A 232 18.77 -5.15 0.32
C HIS A 232 19.12 -3.69 0.11
N ILE A 233 18.10 -2.85 -0.09
CA ILE A 233 18.27 -1.41 0.06
C ILE A 233 18.37 -1.10 1.56
N ASP A 234 19.31 -0.24 1.94
CA ASP A 234 19.39 0.29 3.30
C ASP A 234 18.46 1.51 3.44
N PRO A 235 17.31 1.39 4.10
CA PRO A 235 16.37 2.50 4.24
C PRO A 235 16.93 3.63 5.14
N GLY A 236 17.90 3.35 6.01
CA GLY A 236 18.53 4.34 6.88
C GLY A 236 19.54 5.23 6.13
N GLN A 237 19.99 4.80 4.96
CA GLN A 237 20.95 5.55 4.13
C GLN A 237 20.39 5.93 2.74
N SER A 238 19.26 5.37 2.32
CA SER A 238 18.62 5.64 1.02
C SER A 238 17.63 6.81 1.07
N HIS A 239 18.12 7.99 1.43
CA HIS A 239 17.32 9.20 1.57
C HIS A 239 16.69 9.65 0.24
N ASN A 240 15.43 10.13 0.31
CA ASN A 240 14.63 10.64 -0.82
C ASN A 240 14.33 9.64 -1.95
N LEU A 241 14.84 8.40 -1.89
CA LEU A 241 14.69 7.40 -2.94
C LEU A 241 13.22 7.03 -3.21
N ALA A 242 12.47 6.67 -2.16
CA ALA A 242 11.08 6.25 -2.32
C ALA A 242 10.18 7.38 -2.84
N ALA A 243 10.45 8.62 -2.41
CA ALA A 243 9.73 9.80 -2.89
C ALA A 243 10.04 10.07 -4.38
N GLU A 244 11.31 9.99 -4.79
CA GLU A 244 11.70 10.25 -6.17
C GLU A 244 11.22 9.15 -7.13
N VAL A 245 11.28 7.89 -6.71
CA VAL A 245 10.71 6.75 -7.48
C VAL A 245 9.21 6.95 -7.71
N ARG A 246 8.48 7.43 -6.70
CA ARG A 246 7.05 7.75 -6.82
C ARG A 246 6.81 8.94 -7.74
N ARG A 247 7.58 10.03 -7.57
CA ARG A 247 7.47 11.25 -8.38
C ARG A 247 7.70 11.00 -9.86
N LEU A 248 8.70 10.17 -10.19
CA LEU A 248 9.08 9.82 -11.55
C LEU A 248 8.34 8.59 -12.10
N LYS A 249 7.42 8.01 -11.33
CA LYS A 249 6.63 6.82 -11.72
C LYS A 249 7.50 5.63 -12.18
N LEU A 250 8.63 5.40 -11.50
CA LEU A 250 9.63 4.40 -11.90
C LEU A 250 9.31 2.97 -11.46
N GLN A 251 8.16 2.73 -10.82
CA GLN A 251 7.82 1.41 -10.25
C GLN A 251 7.84 0.30 -11.31
N VAL A 252 7.34 0.56 -12.52
CA VAL A 252 7.32 -0.44 -13.60
C VAL A 252 8.73 -0.76 -14.10
N ALA A 253 9.58 0.25 -14.25
CA ALA A 253 10.96 0.07 -14.72
C ALA A 253 11.82 -0.66 -13.68
N ILE A 254 11.63 -0.34 -12.39
CA ILE A 254 12.31 -1.02 -11.29
C ILE A 254 11.83 -2.47 -11.18
N ALA A 255 10.53 -2.70 -11.27
CA ALA A 255 9.94 -4.04 -11.23
C ALA A 255 10.50 -4.96 -12.33
N ALA A 256 10.63 -4.43 -13.56
CA ALA A 256 11.19 -5.19 -14.68
C ALA A 256 12.65 -5.60 -14.46
N VAL A 257 13.46 -4.74 -13.83
CA VAL A 257 14.88 -5.05 -13.55
C VAL A 257 15.06 -6.03 -12.40
N LEU A 258 14.20 -5.92 -11.39
CA LEU A 258 14.24 -6.79 -10.23
C LEU A 258 13.50 -8.12 -10.45
N ASP A 259 12.86 -8.31 -11.60
CA ASP A 259 12.00 -9.45 -11.92
C ASP A 259 10.90 -9.68 -10.86
N ILE A 260 10.29 -8.57 -10.44
CA ILE A 260 9.20 -8.55 -9.46
C ILE A 260 7.98 -7.85 -10.04
N THR A 261 6.85 -7.94 -9.33
CA THR A 261 5.67 -7.15 -9.69
C THR A 261 5.85 -5.69 -9.25
N PRO A 262 5.25 -4.71 -9.96
CA PRO A 262 5.29 -3.29 -9.55
C PRO A 262 4.76 -3.04 -8.13
N ALA A 263 3.87 -3.90 -7.63
CA ALA A 263 3.36 -3.85 -6.26
C ALA A 263 4.44 -4.12 -5.21
N ASN A 264 5.41 -4.99 -5.52
CA ASN A 264 6.45 -5.40 -4.58
C ASN A 264 7.63 -4.41 -4.50
N VAL A 265 7.69 -3.41 -5.38
CA VAL A 265 8.76 -2.41 -5.39
C VAL A 265 8.84 -1.66 -4.05
N ALA A 266 7.71 -1.40 -3.41
CA ALA A 266 7.70 -0.74 -2.09
C ALA A 266 8.39 -1.58 -0.99
N LEU A 267 8.28 -2.91 -1.07
CA LEU A 267 8.94 -3.83 -0.11
C LEU A 267 10.46 -3.83 -0.32
N VAL A 268 10.91 -3.77 -1.56
CA VAL A 268 12.34 -3.62 -1.88
C VAL A 268 12.88 -2.26 -1.40
N LEU A 269 12.17 -1.16 -1.70
CA LEU A 269 12.57 0.19 -1.31
C LEU A 269 12.63 0.42 0.21
N THR A 270 11.86 -0.37 0.97
CA THR A 270 11.91 -0.35 2.44
C THR A 270 12.95 -1.32 3.01
N GLY A 271 13.73 -1.99 2.16
CA GLY A 271 14.77 -2.94 2.54
C GLY A 271 14.24 -4.27 3.09
N ARG A 272 12.93 -4.56 2.92
CA ARG A 272 12.28 -5.77 3.45
C ARG A 272 12.48 -6.99 2.56
N ASP A 273 12.60 -6.81 1.25
CA ASP A 273 12.74 -7.91 0.29
C ASP A 273 14.15 -7.92 -0.33
N PRO A 274 14.90 -9.03 -0.25
CA PRO A 274 16.21 -9.14 -0.88
C PRO A 274 16.11 -9.31 -2.40
N PHE A 275 17.15 -8.91 -3.11
CA PHE A 275 17.35 -9.17 -4.52
C PHE A 275 18.80 -9.57 -4.80
N ARG A 276 19.07 -10.06 -6.01
CA ARG A 276 20.39 -10.56 -6.40
C ARG A 276 21.36 -9.40 -6.62
N THR A 277 22.65 -9.60 -6.37
CA THR A 277 23.69 -8.58 -6.59
C THR A 277 23.71 -8.05 -8.03
N VAL A 278 23.51 -8.91 -9.03
CA VAL A 278 23.41 -8.50 -10.45
C VAL A 278 22.25 -7.51 -10.68
N GLN A 279 21.15 -7.67 -9.94
CA GLN A 279 19.99 -6.79 -10.01
C GLN A 279 20.23 -5.45 -9.30
N ALA A 280 21.15 -5.40 -8.32
CA ALA A 280 21.54 -4.15 -7.65
C ALA A 280 22.20 -3.16 -8.62
N THR A 281 23.12 -3.67 -9.45
CA THR A 281 23.78 -2.85 -10.48
C THR A 281 22.77 -2.36 -11.51
N ALA A 282 21.91 -3.24 -12.01
CA ALA A 282 20.89 -2.87 -12.98
C ALA A 282 19.87 -1.87 -12.42
N LEU A 283 19.53 -1.98 -11.13
CA LEU A 283 18.66 -1.03 -10.43
C LEU A 283 19.32 0.35 -10.35
N ALA A 284 20.59 0.42 -9.95
CA ALA A 284 21.35 1.66 -9.92
C ALA A 284 21.38 2.32 -11.32
N ASP A 285 21.55 1.54 -12.38
CA ASP A 285 21.59 2.06 -13.76
C ASP A 285 20.23 2.57 -14.26
N VAL A 286 19.11 1.93 -13.89
CA VAL A 286 17.77 2.48 -14.15
C VAL A 286 17.59 3.80 -13.43
N LEU A 287 17.97 3.87 -12.15
CA LEU A 287 17.83 5.07 -11.34
C LEU A 287 18.72 6.21 -11.87
N ARG A 288 19.98 5.94 -12.26
CA ARG A 288 20.87 6.94 -12.87
C ARG A 288 20.29 7.50 -14.16
N ARG A 289 19.71 6.65 -15.01
CA ARG A 289 19.10 7.07 -16.28
C ARG A 289 17.92 8.02 -16.09
N HIS A 290 17.14 7.85 -15.03
CA HIS A 290 15.89 8.62 -14.84
C HIS A 290 16.05 9.78 -13.84
N ILE A 291 16.87 9.63 -12.81
CA ILE A 291 17.11 10.66 -11.79
C ILE A 291 18.23 11.61 -12.21
N GLY A 292 19.17 11.12 -13.04
CA GLY A 292 20.37 11.83 -13.48
C GLY A 292 21.61 11.37 -12.70
N ALA A 293 22.72 11.18 -13.40
CA ALA A 293 23.98 10.72 -12.80
C ALA A 293 24.52 11.69 -11.73
N ASP A 294 24.28 12.99 -11.90
CA ASP A 294 24.72 14.04 -10.98
C ASP A 294 23.84 14.14 -9.72
N ARG A 295 22.68 13.50 -9.74
CA ARG A 295 21.69 13.53 -8.66
C ARG A 295 21.61 12.21 -7.89
N LEU A 296 22.05 11.09 -8.43
CA LEU A 296 22.02 9.80 -7.72
C LEU A 296 23.37 9.48 -7.11
N VAL A 297 23.44 9.47 -5.78
CA VAL A 297 24.61 8.99 -5.02
C VAL A 297 24.35 7.54 -4.60
N VAL A 298 25.20 6.62 -5.03
CA VAL A 298 25.08 5.18 -4.73
C VAL A 298 26.16 4.77 -3.73
N SER A 299 25.79 4.08 -2.64
CA SER A 299 26.69 3.68 -1.56
C SER A 299 26.48 2.21 -1.14
N GLY A 300 27.54 1.40 -1.08
CA GLY A 300 27.47 0.01 -0.62
C GLY A 300 26.97 -1.01 -1.66
N PRO A 301 27.22 -2.31 -1.40
CA PRO A 301 28.21 -3.11 -2.13
C PRO A 301 28.62 -2.58 -3.50
#